data_AF-A0A9E0UG41-F1
#
_entry.id   AF-A0A9E0UG41-F1
#
_cell.length_a   1.000
_cell.length_b   1.000
_cell.length_c   1.000
_cell.angle_alpha   90.00
_cell.angle_beta   90.00
_cell.angle_gamma   90.00
#
_symmetry.space_group_name_H-M   'P 1'
#
loop_
_entity.id
_entity.type
_entity.pdbx_description
1 polymer ?
#
loop_
_entity_poly.entity_id
_entity_poly.type
_entity_poly.pdbx_seq_one_letter_code
_entity_poly.pdbx_strand_id
1 'polypeptide(L)'
;MTHPQLTPYAENSTEAMLRIITLFIVSDGDLADSELDTVDRLGVLDTLGVDRERFAQVFDAYCDDLIAHAGTARYVGLADPDWVDAVLAPVTDPDRRRYIAAALLLIARSDGHFADAELAVYRRMLERWGLDFEELTAGNQ
;
A
#
# COMPACT_ATOMS: atom_id res chain seq x y z
N MET A 1 -12.95 -11.87 16.98
CA MET A 1 -12.12 -11.37 15.86
C MET A 1 -12.94 -10.25 15.25
N THR A 2 -12.50 -9.01 15.44
CA THR A 2 -13.19 -7.83 14.92
C THR A 2 -12.87 -7.76 13.43
N HIS A 3 -13.87 -7.77 12.57
CA HIS A 3 -13.62 -7.58 11.14
C HIS A 3 -13.05 -6.17 10.92
N PRO A 4 -12.00 -6.02 10.09
CA PRO A 4 -11.41 -4.73 9.82
C PRO A 4 -12.46 -3.81 9.19
N GLN A 5 -12.65 -2.63 9.79
CA GLN A 5 -13.54 -1.60 9.28
C GLN A 5 -12.70 -0.59 8.51
N LEU A 6 -12.80 -0.65 7.19
CA LEU A 6 -12.13 0.25 6.28
C LEU A 6 -13.16 1.17 5.64
N THR A 7 -12.77 2.41 5.38
CA THR A 7 -13.54 3.33 4.54
C THR A 7 -13.85 2.64 3.20
N PRO A 8 -15.10 2.60 2.72
CA PRO A 8 -15.43 1.85 1.52
C PRO A 8 -14.99 2.57 0.25
N TYR A 9 -14.31 1.85 -0.65
CA TYR A 9 -14.01 2.29 -2.02
C TYR A 9 -14.55 1.28 -3.02
N ALA A 10 -14.83 1.74 -4.25
CA ALA A 10 -15.29 0.84 -5.31
C ALA A 10 -14.18 -0.14 -5.73
N GLU A 11 -14.59 -1.32 -6.22
CA GLU A 11 -13.65 -2.32 -6.75
C GLU A 11 -12.81 -1.71 -7.89
N ASN A 12 -11.50 -1.96 -7.86
CA ASN A 12 -10.51 -1.44 -8.81
C ASN A 12 -10.46 0.08 -8.94
N SER A 13 -11.05 0.81 -7.99
CA SER A 13 -10.96 2.26 -7.94
C SER A 13 -9.56 2.73 -7.65
N THR A 14 -9.27 3.95 -8.05
CA THR A 14 -8.00 4.57 -7.77
C THR A 14 -7.78 4.76 -6.27
N GLU A 15 -8.82 5.04 -5.49
CA GLU A 15 -8.74 5.17 -4.04
C GLU A 15 -8.37 3.85 -3.35
N ALA A 16 -8.89 2.72 -3.86
CA ALA A 16 -8.48 1.40 -3.38
C ALA A 16 -6.99 1.15 -3.64
N MET A 17 -6.48 1.58 -4.79
CA MET A 17 -5.06 1.49 -5.14
C MET A 17 -4.20 2.42 -4.27
N LEU A 18 -4.63 3.67 -4.06
CA LEU A 18 -3.95 4.64 -3.19
C LEU A 18 -3.88 4.14 -1.74
N ARG A 19 -4.92 3.48 -1.24
CA ARG A 19 -4.91 2.88 0.09
C ARG A 19 -3.81 1.83 0.25
N ILE A 20 -3.54 1.03 -0.78
CA ILE A 20 -2.47 0.02 -0.72
C ILE A 20 -1.09 0.72 -0.66
N ILE A 21 -0.94 1.84 -1.38
CA ILE A 21 0.27 2.67 -1.30
C ILE A 21 0.41 3.26 0.11
N THR A 22 -0.67 3.80 0.69
CA THR A 22 -0.67 4.30 2.06
C THR A 22 -0.34 3.20 3.08
N LEU A 23 -0.94 2.01 2.94
CA LEU A 23 -0.62 0.85 3.77
C LEU A 23 0.89 0.61 3.77
N PHE A 24 1.51 0.61 2.58
CA PHE A 24 2.93 0.38 2.43
C PHE A 24 3.76 1.46 3.14
N ILE A 25 3.48 2.75 2.92
CA ILE A 25 4.19 3.88 3.54
C ILE A 25 4.05 3.88 5.08
N VAL A 26 2.88 3.52 5.60
CA VAL A 26 2.64 3.49 7.05
C VAL A 26 3.29 2.25 7.70
N SER A 27 3.72 1.24 6.91
CA SER A 27 4.27 -0.05 7.39
C SER A 27 5.48 0.07 8.29
N ASP A 28 6.39 0.99 7.94
CA ASP A 28 7.67 1.11 8.61
C ASP A 28 7.55 1.83 9.97
N GLY A 29 6.44 2.55 10.18
CA GLY A 29 6.22 3.35 11.39
C GLY A 29 7.11 4.58 11.48
N ASP A 30 8.05 4.77 10.54
CA ASP A 30 8.88 5.95 10.37
C ASP A 30 8.61 6.52 8.98
N LEU A 31 7.63 7.43 8.90
CA LEU A 31 7.29 8.08 7.63
C LEU A 31 8.42 9.06 7.30
N ALA A 32 9.31 8.67 6.39
CA ALA A 32 10.37 9.55 5.96
C ALA A 32 9.83 10.49 4.87
N ASP A 33 10.12 11.80 4.97
CA ASP A 33 9.76 12.78 3.94
C ASP A 33 10.18 12.33 2.52
N SER A 34 11.24 11.50 2.43
CA SER A 34 11.74 10.89 1.20
C SER A 34 10.77 9.93 0.51
N GLU A 35 9.86 9.27 1.21
CA GLU A 35 8.92 8.30 0.65
C GLU A 35 7.76 9.00 -0.05
N LEU A 36 7.20 10.02 0.60
CA LEU A 36 6.17 10.89 0.00
C LEU A 36 6.73 11.64 -1.20
N ASP A 37 7.96 12.16 -1.09
CA ASP A 37 8.67 12.75 -2.23
C ASP A 37 8.88 11.73 -3.36
N THR A 38 9.04 10.45 -3.04
CA THR A 38 9.20 9.39 -4.04
C THR A 38 7.88 9.10 -4.76
N VAL A 39 6.75 9.06 -4.05
CA VAL A 39 5.42 8.92 -4.67
C VAL A 39 5.20 10.03 -5.71
N ASP A 40 5.58 11.27 -5.37
CA ASP A 40 5.54 12.40 -6.30
C ASP A 40 6.55 12.25 -7.45
N ARG A 41 7.82 11.95 -7.16
CA ARG A 41 8.87 11.82 -8.19
C ARG A 41 8.61 10.69 -9.18
N LEU A 42 8.02 9.59 -8.74
CA LEU A 42 7.68 8.45 -9.59
C LEU A 42 6.44 8.74 -10.47
N GLY A 43 5.74 9.86 -10.28
CA GLY A 43 4.53 10.18 -11.03
C GLY A 43 3.41 9.16 -10.79
N VAL A 44 3.39 8.52 -9.61
CA VAL A 44 2.39 7.50 -9.28
C VAL A 44 1.00 8.12 -9.25
N LEU A 45 0.88 9.33 -8.68
CA LEU A 45 -0.37 10.09 -8.64
C LEU A 45 -0.83 10.47 -10.05
N ASP A 46 0.09 10.97 -10.89
CA ASP A 46 -0.20 11.34 -12.28
C ASP A 46 -0.67 10.13 -13.11
N THR A 47 0.00 8.98 -12.96
CA THR A 47 -0.35 7.74 -13.67
C THR A 47 -1.70 7.19 -13.23
N LEU A 48 -2.05 7.38 -11.96
CA LEU A 48 -3.36 7.04 -11.41
C LEU A 48 -4.44 8.09 -11.71
N GLY A 49 -4.08 9.25 -12.29
CA GLY A 49 -4.98 10.34 -12.65
C GLY A 49 -5.52 11.08 -11.43
N VAL A 50 -4.71 11.22 -10.37
CA VAL A 50 -5.12 11.79 -9.08
C VAL A 50 -4.23 12.95 -8.69
N ASP A 51 -4.80 13.91 -7.97
CA ASP A 51 -4.03 14.98 -7.36
C ASP A 51 -3.57 14.62 -5.92
N ARG A 52 -2.66 15.46 -5.41
CA ARG A 52 -2.11 15.32 -4.06
C ARG A 52 -3.16 15.49 -2.96
N GLU A 53 -4.19 16.31 -3.20
CA GLU A 53 -5.26 16.52 -2.23
C GLU A 53 -6.07 15.23 -2.02
N ARG A 54 -6.41 14.55 -3.12
CA ARG A 54 -7.11 13.27 -3.06
C ARG A 54 -6.25 12.18 -2.44
N PHE A 55 -4.95 12.18 -2.70
CA PHE A 55 -4.03 11.26 -2.01
C PHE A 55 -4.02 11.53 -0.50
N ALA A 56 -3.90 12.79 -0.07
CA ALA A 56 -3.95 13.15 1.35
C ALA A 56 -5.27 12.72 2.01
N GLN A 57 -6.41 12.88 1.34
CA GLN A 57 -7.70 12.40 1.85
C GLN A 57 -7.75 10.88 2.06
N VAL A 58 -7.20 10.11 1.12
CA VAL A 58 -7.11 8.64 1.25
C VAL A 58 -6.13 8.27 2.36
N PHE A 59 -5.02 8.99 2.48
CA PHE A 59 -4.03 8.81 3.51
C PHE A 59 -4.63 9.00 4.91
N ASP A 60 -5.25 10.15 5.14
CA ASP A 60 -5.89 10.50 6.42
C ASP A 60 -6.99 9.48 6.78
N ALA A 61 -7.85 9.14 5.82
CA ALA A 61 -8.91 8.15 6.04
C ALA A 61 -8.37 6.77 6.43
N TYR A 62 -7.25 6.35 5.81
CA TYR A 62 -6.60 5.09 6.17
C TYR A 62 -5.98 5.14 7.57
N CYS A 63 -5.36 6.26 7.96
CA CYS A 63 -4.84 6.45 9.32
C CYS A 63 -5.97 6.38 10.36
N ASP A 64 -7.11 7.00 10.09
CA ASP A 64 -8.31 6.92 10.94
C ASP A 64 -8.83 5.48 11.06
N ASP A 65 -8.94 4.76 9.93
CA ASP A 65 -9.35 3.36 9.91
C ASP A 65 -8.38 2.49 10.75
N LEU A 66 -7.08 2.71 10.60
CA LEU A 66 -6.04 1.96 11.32
C LEU A 66 -6.08 2.23 12.83
N ILE A 67 -6.26 3.49 13.25
CA ILE A 67 -6.42 3.86 14.66
C ILE A 67 -7.68 3.22 15.25
N ALA A 68 -8.79 3.23 14.51
CA ALA A 68 -10.04 2.61 14.93
C ALA A 68 -9.91 1.09 15.09
N HIS A 69 -9.20 0.42 14.17
CA HIS A 69 -8.89 -1.02 14.25
C HIS A 69 -7.95 -1.34 15.39
N ALA A 70 -6.96 -0.47 15.65
CA ALA A 70 -6.01 -0.64 16.74
C ALA A 70 -6.66 -0.59 18.13
N GLY A 71 -7.69 0.24 18.31
CA GLY A 71 -8.37 0.40 19.59
C GLY A 71 -7.40 0.77 20.72
N THR A 72 -7.33 -0.05 21.78
CA THR A 72 -6.38 0.11 22.90
C THR A 72 -5.15 -0.80 22.80
N ALA A 73 -5.03 -1.59 21.74
CA ALA A 73 -3.90 -2.49 21.57
C ALA A 73 -2.62 -1.68 21.28
N ARG A 74 -1.55 -2.01 21.99
CA ARG A 74 -0.25 -1.32 21.88
C ARG A 74 0.47 -1.57 20.55
N TYR A 75 0.01 -2.56 19.79
CA TYR A 75 0.53 -2.94 18.49
C TYR A 75 -0.63 -3.44 17.64
N VAL A 76 -1.07 -2.63 16.69
CA VAL A 76 -1.78 -3.11 15.51
C VAL A 76 -1.00 -2.54 14.34
N GLY A 77 0.16 -3.14 14.14
CA GLY A 77 1.14 -2.66 13.18
C GLY A 77 1.22 -3.67 12.06
N LEU A 78 0.39 -3.50 11.02
CA LEU A 78 0.61 -3.97 9.64
C LEU A 78 0.86 -5.46 9.36
N ALA A 79 1.10 -6.27 10.38
CA ALA A 79 1.33 -7.69 10.36
C ALA A 79 0.05 -8.48 10.66
N ASP A 80 -1.09 -7.80 10.91
CA ASP A 80 -2.39 -8.45 10.98
C ASP A 80 -2.76 -8.94 9.57
N PRO A 81 -2.75 -10.27 9.34
CA PRO A 81 -3.03 -10.86 8.05
C PRO A 81 -4.40 -10.46 7.50
N ASP A 82 -5.39 -10.35 8.38
CA ASP A 82 -6.78 -10.05 8.01
C ASP A 82 -6.94 -8.58 7.60
N TRP A 83 -6.17 -7.67 8.21
CA TRP A 83 -6.14 -6.25 7.84
C TRP A 83 -5.55 -6.05 6.45
N VAL A 84 -4.35 -6.58 6.21
CA VAL A 84 -3.69 -6.51 4.91
C VAL A 84 -4.59 -7.13 3.84
N ASP A 85 -5.22 -8.26 4.16
CA ASP A 85 -6.12 -8.94 3.25
C ASP A 85 -7.37 -8.13 2.89
N ALA A 86 -7.91 -7.37 3.84
CA ALA A 86 -9.03 -6.48 3.60
C ALA A 86 -8.63 -5.27 2.75
N VAL A 87 -7.43 -4.72 2.96
CA VAL A 87 -6.89 -3.62 2.15
C VAL A 87 -6.64 -4.05 0.70
N LEU A 88 -6.13 -5.27 0.48
CA LEU A 88 -5.84 -5.81 -0.86
C LEU A 88 -7.09 -6.32 -1.60
N ALA A 89 -8.20 -6.59 -0.90
CA ALA A 89 -9.39 -7.22 -1.48
C ALA A 89 -10.05 -6.46 -2.66
N PRO A 90 -10.19 -5.12 -2.62
CA PRO A 90 -10.90 -4.40 -3.68
C PRO A 90 -10.11 -4.29 -5.00
N VAL A 91 -8.83 -4.66 -5.04
CA VAL A 91 -8.03 -4.66 -6.28
C VAL A 91 -8.00 -6.07 -6.87
N THR A 92 -8.86 -6.30 -7.85
CA THR A 92 -9.10 -7.59 -8.51
C THR A 92 -8.47 -7.67 -9.90
N ASP A 93 -8.29 -6.52 -10.56
CA ASP A 93 -7.73 -6.41 -11.91
C ASP A 93 -6.23 -6.77 -11.93
N PRO A 94 -5.82 -7.76 -12.74
CA PRO A 94 -4.42 -8.21 -12.80
C PRO A 94 -3.41 -7.12 -13.22
N ASP A 95 -3.79 -6.20 -14.08
CA ASP A 95 -2.89 -5.15 -14.57
C ASP A 95 -2.70 -4.08 -13.49
N ARG A 96 -3.75 -3.76 -12.74
CA ARG A 96 -3.66 -2.89 -11.55
C ARG A 96 -2.80 -3.50 -10.46
N ARG A 97 -2.91 -4.81 -10.23
CA ARG A 97 -2.07 -5.54 -9.26
C ARG A 97 -0.59 -5.47 -9.62
N ARG A 98 -0.25 -5.71 -10.90
CA ARG A 98 1.12 -5.59 -11.40
C ARG A 98 1.65 -4.17 -11.26
N TYR A 99 0.85 -3.19 -11.66
CA TYR A 99 1.21 -1.78 -11.52
C TYR A 99 1.52 -1.41 -10.07
N ILE A 100 0.64 -1.78 -9.13
CA ILE A 100 0.85 -1.48 -7.71
C ILE A 100 2.08 -2.20 -7.18
N ALA A 101 2.28 -3.47 -7.51
CA ALA A 101 3.46 -4.20 -7.08
C ALA A 101 4.76 -3.54 -7.58
N ALA A 102 4.81 -3.12 -8.85
CA ALA A 102 5.94 -2.40 -9.40
C ALA A 102 6.15 -1.02 -8.74
N ALA A 103 5.07 -0.27 -8.51
CA ALA A 103 5.13 1.03 -7.85
C ALA A 103 5.66 0.92 -6.42
N LEU A 104 5.16 -0.02 -5.61
CA LEU A 104 5.64 -0.24 -4.26
C LEU A 104 7.12 -0.64 -4.23
N LEU A 105 7.55 -1.49 -5.17
CA LEU A 105 8.95 -1.88 -5.28
C LEU A 105 9.87 -0.68 -5.58
N LEU A 106 9.41 0.29 -6.37
CA LEU A 106 10.16 1.50 -6.64
C LEU A 106 10.19 2.45 -5.44
N ILE A 107 9.07 2.57 -4.72
CA ILE A 107 8.98 3.37 -3.49
C ILE A 107 9.94 2.84 -2.44
N ALA A 108 9.91 1.53 -2.18
CA ALA A 108 10.76 0.87 -1.19
C ALA A 108 12.25 0.82 -1.53
N ARG A 109 12.62 1.12 -2.79
CA ARG A 109 14.04 1.22 -3.20
C ARG A 109 14.58 2.64 -3.03
N SER A 110 13.75 3.61 -2.69
CA SER A 110 14.10 5.03 -2.77
C SER A 110 15.01 5.53 -1.66
N ASP A 111 14.97 4.90 -0.49
CA ASP A 111 15.85 5.15 0.65
C ASP A 111 17.00 4.11 0.74
N GLY A 112 16.93 3.05 -0.07
CA GLY A 112 17.88 1.95 -0.09
C GLY A 112 17.73 0.93 1.03
N HIS A 113 16.62 0.98 1.79
CA HIS A 113 16.34 0.06 2.88
C HIS A 113 14.92 -0.49 2.76
N PHE A 114 14.82 -1.80 2.51
CA PHE A 114 13.54 -2.51 2.60
C PHE A 114 13.47 -3.11 4.01
N ALA A 115 12.71 -2.50 4.91
CA ALA A 115 12.61 -3.00 6.27
C ALA A 115 11.94 -4.40 6.27
N ASP A 116 12.28 -5.24 7.26
CA ASP A 116 11.75 -6.62 7.35
C ASP A 116 10.21 -6.66 7.41
N ALA A 117 9.59 -5.63 8.01
CA ALA A 117 8.14 -5.50 8.12
C ALA A 117 7.48 -5.20 6.77
N GLU A 118 8.05 -4.28 5.99
CA GLU A 118 7.59 -3.96 4.64
C GLU A 118 7.73 -5.16 3.71
N LEU A 119 8.85 -5.89 3.84
CA LEU A 119 9.11 -7.08 3.03
C LEU A 119 8.08 -8.17 3.31
N ALA A 120 7.62 -8.30 4.56
CA ALA A 120 6.56 -9.23 4.93
C ALA A 120 5.21 -8.85 4.28
N VAL A 121 4.82 -7.57 4.34
CA VAL A 121 3.60 -7.06 3.71
C VAL A 121 3.66 -7.24 2.19
N TYR A 122 4.78 -6.87 1.58
CA TYR A 122 4.99 -6.98 0.13
C TYR A 122 4.98 -8.44 -0.34
N ARG A 123 5.65 -9.37 0.37
CA ARG A 123 5.61 -10.80 0.04
C ARG A 123 4.20 -11.37 0.13
N ARG A 124 3.44 -11.03 1.17
CA ARG A 124 2.04 -11.46 1.30
C ARG A 124 1.19 -10.96 0.13
N MET A 125 1.39 -9.73 -0.29
CA MET A 125 0.70 -9.16 -1.44
C MET A 125 1.01 -9.94 -2.72
N LEU A 126 2.29 -10.26 -2.98
CA LEU A 126 2.69 -11.06 -4.14
C LEU A 126 2.08 -12.48 -4.09
N GLU A 127 2.16 -13.15 -2.95
CA GLU A 127 1.57 -14.49 -2.74
C GLU A 127 0.06 -14.50 -3.00
N ARG A 128 -0.66 -13.50 -2.47
CA ARG A 128 -2.11 -13.36 -2.66
C ARG A 128 -2.48 -13.10 -4.12
N TRP A 129 -1.69 -12.28 -4.82
CA TRP A 129 -1.94 -11.93 -6.21
C TRP A 129 -1.36 -12.93 -7.20
N GLY A 130 -0.59 -13.92 -6.74
CA GLY A 130 0.10 -14.89 -7.58
C GLY A 130 1.14 -14.25 -8.49
N LEU A 131 1.80 -13.18 -8.03
CA LEU A 131 2.82 -12.46 -8.78
C LEU A 131 4.21 -12.95 -8.41
N ASP A 132 5.08 -13.10 -9.42
CA ASP A 132 6.49 -13.40 -9.20
C ASP A 132 7.31 -12.10 -9.09
N PHE A 133 8.20 -12.04 -8.10
CA PHE A 133 9.13 -10.94 -7.91
C PHE A 133 10.07 -10.79 -9.12
N GLU A 134 10.52 -11.91 -9.70
CA GLU A 134 11.43 -11.89 -10.85
C GLU A 134 10.77 -11.24 -12.08
N GLU A 135 9.50 -11.56 -12.35
CA GLU A 135 8.72 -10.96 -13.45
C GLU A 135 8.55 -9.44 -13.29
N LEU A 136 8.34 -8.97 -12.06
CA LEU A 136 8.20 -7.54 -11.76
C LEU A 136 9.51 -6.77 -11.93
N THR A 137 10.65 -7.40 -11.65
CA THR A 137 11.98 -6.78 -11.85
C THR A 137 12.47 -6.83 -13.29
N ALA A 138 12.06 -7.83 -14.07
CA ALA A 138 12.46 -8.01 -15.46
C ALA A 138 11.80 -7.03 -16.44
N GLY A 139 10.59 -6.52 -16.11
CA GLY A 139 9.85 -5.56 -16.93
C GLY A 139 10.32 -4.11 -16.85
N ASN A 140 11.34 -3.80 -16.03
CA ASN A 140 11.84 -2.45 -15.76
C ASN A 140 13.26 -2.21 -16.29
N GLN A 141 13.71 -2.97 -17.30
CA GLN A 141 14.98 -2.77 -18.02
C GLN A 141 14.79 -2.04 -19.35
#